data_AF-A0A0A1VWF2-F1
#
_entry.id   AF-A0A0A1VWF2-F1
#
_cell.length_a   1.000
_cell.length_b   1.000
_cell.length_c   1.000
_cell.angle_alpha   90.00
_cell.angle_beta   90.00
_cell.angle_gamma   90.00
#
_symmetry.space_group_name_H-M   'P 1'
#
loop_
_entity.id
_entity.type
_entity.pdbx_description
1 polymer ?
#
loop_
_entity_poly.entity_id
_entity_poly.type
_entity_poly.pdbx_seq_one_letter_code
_entity_poly.pdbx_strand_id
1 'polypeptide(L)'
;MKRLPILAALGLAFVLCETAQAFPVKLGVYKFIDKPDAKCPDQVIITEENAPYFEGGYTINGQANLSSFAEPFTIAASDFFSVTWVANLKKPYRQCVATAGIEKYGDSETPYLSHLRLRFIGGKVYLILDLTGIRDANGFTASILKKRVNAGNPTWSWGGSD
;
A
#
# COMPACT_ATOMS: atom_id res chain seq x y z
N MET A 1 -27.75 -41.07 52.37
CA MET A 1 -27.20 -39.70 52.33
C MET A 1 -26.95 -39.30 50.88
N LYS A 2 -27.68 -38.29 50.38
CA LYS A 2 -27.49 -37.68 49.05
C LYS A 2 -26.20 -36.86 49.05
N ARG A 3 -25.35 -37.03 48.03
CA ARG A 3 -24.35 -36.04 47.64
C ARG A 3 -24.28 -35.96 46.10
N LEU A 4 -24.85 -34.88 45.57
CA LEU A 4 -24.39 -34.22 44.34
C LEU A 4 -22.90 -33.88 44.52
N PRO A 5 -22.06 -33.70 43.47
CA PRO A 5 -22.03 -32.35 42.88
C PRO A 5 -21.40 -32.18 41.45
N ILE A 6 -21.53 -30.93 40.97
CA ILE A 6 -20.70 -30.15 40.03
C ILE A 6 -20.84 -30.41 38.51
N LEU A 7 -21.73 -29.62 37.89
CA LEU A 7 -21.61 -29.20 36.49
C LEU A 7 -20.33 -28.37 36.31
N ALA A 8 -19.44 -28.80 35.41
CA ALA A 8 -18.36 -27.98 34.90
C ALA A 8 -18.92 -27.00 33.85
N ALA A 9 -18.86 -25.70 34.14
CA ALA A 9 -19.12 -24.65 33.16
C ALA A 9 -17.86 -24.43 32.31
N LEU A 10 -17.88 -24.87 31.05
CA LEU A 10 -16.90 -24.44 30.06
C LEU A 10 -17.21 -22.99 29.68
N GLY A 11 -16.38 -22.05 30.15
CA GLY A 11 -16.36 -20.68 29.64
C GLY A 11 -15.68 -20.64 28.27
N LEU A 12 -16.45 -20.41 27.20
CA LEU A 12 -15.89 -20.00 25.91
C LEU A 12 -15.38 -18.56 26.03
N ALA A 13 -14.07 -18.36 26.04
CA ALA A 13 -13.46 -17.07 25.82
C ALA A 13 -13.63 -16.68 24.35
N PHE A 14 -14.52 -15.73 24.06
CA PHE A 14 -14.58 -15.06 22.77
C PHE A 14 -13.35 -14.15 22.64
N VAL A 15 -12.32 -14.61 21.93
CA VAL A 15 -11.23 -13.75 21.46
C VAL A 15 -11.83 -12.83 20.39
N LEU A 16 -11.98 -11.55 20.73
CA LEU A 16 -12.27 -10.50 19.76
C LEU A 16 -11.04 -10.37 18.86
N CYS A 17 -11.08 -11.04 17.71
CA CYS A 17 -10.11 -10.84 16.65
C CYS A 17 -10.51 -9.55 15.93
N GLU A 18 -9.85 -8.43 16.23
CA GLU A 18 -10.00 -7.22 15.42
C GLU A 18 -9.55 -7.56 13.99
N THR A 19 -10.50 -7.55 13.06
CA THR A 19 -10.22 -7.79 11.65
C THR A 19 -9.41 -6.62 11.13
N ALA A 20 -8.16 -6.86 10.72
CA ALA A 20 -7.36 -5.88 10.00
C ALA A 20 -8.17 -5.32 8.83
N GLN A 21 -8.48 -4.03 8.87
CA GLN A 21 -9.27 -3.37 7.84
C GLN A 21 -8.35 -3.03 6.68
N ALA A 22 -8.52 -3.73 5.56
CA ALA A 22 -7.84 -3.44 4.30
C ALA A 22 -8.60 -2.34 3.54
N PHE A 23 -7.88 -1.27 3.20
CA PHE A 23 -8.37 -0.12 2.47
C PHE A 23 -7.82 -0.14 1.04
N PRO A 24 -8.69 -0.11 0.01
CA PRO A 24 -8.24 0.13 -1.36
C PRO A 24 -7.78 1.58 -1.49
N VAL A 25 -6.60 1.78 -2.07
CA VAL A 25 -6.12 3.09 -2.50
C VAL A 25 -6.19 3.11 -4.02
N LYS A 26 -7.06 3.98 -4.54
CA LYS A 26 -7.26 4.15 -5.98
C LYS A 26 -6.37 5.28 -6.47
N LEU A 27 -5.54 4.97 -7.46
CA LEU A 27 -4.69 5.93 -8.15
C LEU A 27 -5.23 6.15 -9.57
N GLY A 28 -5.56 7.41 -9.88
CA GLY A 28 -5.92 7.83 -11.24
C GLY A 28 -4.67 7.94 -12.10
N VAL A 29 -4.72 7.49 -13.34
CA VAL A 29 -3.60 7.57 -14.29
C VAL A 29 -3.83 8.71 -15.28
N TYR A 30 -2.89 9.65 -15.29
CA TYR A 30 -2.93 10.84 -16.14
C TYR A 30 -1.84 10.75 -17.20
N LYS A 31 -2.26 10.64 -18.46
CA LYS A 31 -1.36 10.53 -19.62
C LYS A 31 -0.62 11.84 -19.87
N PHE A 32 0.58 11.72 -20.41
CA PHE A 32 1.34 12.87 -20.88
C PHE A 32 0.70 13.48 -22.14
N ILE A 33 0.62 14.80 -22.18
CA ILE A 33 -0.12 15.55 -23.22
C ILE A 33 0.38 15.27 -24.64
N ASP A 34 1.67 15.03 -24.83
CA ASP A 34 2.25 14.75 -26.15
C ASP A 34 2.10 13.28 -26.58
N LYS A 35 1.49 12.43 -25.73
CA LYS A 35 1.24 11.01 -26.01
C LYS A 35 -0.17 10.57 -25.57
N PRO A 36 -1.24 11.22 -26.05
CA PRO A 36 -2.61 10.95 -25.59
C PRO A 36 -3.09 9.53 -25.99
N ASP A 37 -2.62 9.03 -27.14
CA ASP A 37 -3.03 7.72 -27.68
C ASP A 37 -2.23 6.55 -27.11
N ALA A 38 -1.22 6.81 -26.25
CA ALA A 38 -0.46 5.75 -25.62
C ALA A 38 -1.38 4.90 -24.73
N LYS A 39 -1.31 3.58 -24.90
CA LYS A 39 -2.06 2.63 -24.08
C LYS A 39 -1.46 2.60 -22.67
N CYS A 40 -2.20 3.15 -21.72
CA CYS A 40 -1.91 3.14 -20.30
C CYS A 40 -3.09 2.49 -19.56
N PRO A 41 -2.90 1.96 -18.35
CA PRO A 41 -4.03 1.69 -17.45
C PRO A 41 -4.77 3.00 -17.16
N ASP A 42 -6.09 2.96 -16.97
CA ASP A 42 -6.86 4.16 -16.61
C ASP A 42 -6.78 4.46 -15.10
N GLN A 43 -6.68 3.39 -14.31
CA GLN A 43 -6.53 3.45 -12.87
C GLN A 43 -5.65 2.31 -12.37
N VAL A 44 -5.08 2.49 -11.19
CA VAL A 44 -4.35 1.47 -10.45
C VAL A 44 -4.97 1.36 -9.05
N ILE A 45 -5.22 0.15 -8.58
CA ILE A 45 -5.69 -0.10 -7.22
C ILE A 45 -4.56 -0.80 -6.47
N ILE A 46 -4.18 -0.24 -5.34
CA ILE A 46 -3.27 -0.86 -4.39
C ILE A 46 -4.01 -1.05 -3.06
N THR A 47 -3.49 -1.87 -2.18
CA THR A 47 -4.11 -2.16 -0.89
C THR A 47 -3.19 -1.71 0.22
N GLU A 48 -3.74 -0.96 1.17
CA GLU A 48 -3.08 -0.70 2.46
C GLU A 48 -3.98 -1.16 3.60
N GLU A 49 -3.41 -1.67 4.68
CA GLU A 49 -4.12 -2.18 5.84
C GLU A 49 -3.41 -1.73 7.12
N ASN A 50 -4.20 -1.41 8.15
CA ASN A 50 -3.62 -1.19 9.47
C ASN A 50 -3.16 -2.53 10.05
N ALA A 51 -1.93 -2.57 10.56
CA ALA A 51 -1.48 -3.66 11.40
C ALA A 51 -2.27 -3.68 12.72
N PRO A 52 -2.31 -4.81 13.44
CA PRO A 52 -2.87 -4.85 14.79
C PRO A 52 -2.29 -3.77 15.70
N TYR A 53 -3.14 -3.15 16.52
CA TYR A 53 -2.73 -2.11 17.45
C TYR A 53 -1.66 -2.60 18.43
N PHE A 54 -0.70 -1.73 18.72
CA PHE A 54 0.24 -1.87 19.82
C PHE A 54 0.50 -0.49 20.43
N GLU A 55 0.80 -0.44 21.72
CA GLU A 55 1.00 0.82 22.42
C GLU A 55 2.27 1.54 21.93
N GLY A 56 2.15 2.84 21.63
CA GLY A 56 3.27 3.72 21.28
C GLY A 56 3.59 3.79 19.79
N GLY A 57 2.75 3.23 18.91
CA GLY A 57 2.85 3.48 17.49
C GLY A 57 1.80 2.81 16.63
N TYR A 58 1.85 3.14 15.34
CA TYR A 58 1.02 2.52 14.32
C TYR A 58 1.87 1.93 13.19
N THR A 59 1.29 1.00 12.45
CA THR A 59 1.90 0.44 11.24
C THR A 59 0.83 0.24 10.19
N ILE A 60 1.14 0.68 8.97
CA ILE A 60 0.35 0.47 7.76
C ILE A 60 1.14 -0.48 6.87
N ASN A 61 0.56 -1.61 6.54
CA ASN A 61 1.10 -2.56 5.57
C ASN A 61 0.49 -2.26 4.22
N GLY A 62 1.27 -2.38 3.15
CA GLY A 62 0.76 -2.18 1.80
C GLY A 62 1.32 -3.14 0.78
N GLN A 63 0.54 -3.33 -0.28
CA GLN A 63 0.90 -4.17 -1.42
C GLN A 63 0.29 -3.63 -2.71
N ALA A 64 1.00 -3.85 -3.82
CA ALA A 64 0.55 -3.45 -5.15
C ALA A 64 0.64 -4.63 -6.12
N ASN A 65 -0.50 -5.20 -6.52
CA ASN A 65 -0.54 -6.21 -7.57
C ASN A 65 -0.66 -5.54 -8.94
N LEU A 66 0.48 -5.34 -9.61
CA LEU A 66 0.58 -4.61 -10.88
C LEU A 66 0.89 -5.54 -12.06
N SER A 67 0.80 -6.85 -11.84
CA SER A 67 1.16 -7.88 -12.81
C SER A 67 0.33 -7.87 -14.09
N SER A 68 -0.82 -7.18 -14.13
CA SER A 68 -1.64 -7.05 -15.35
C SER A 68 -0.95 -6.23 -16.45
N PHE A 69 -0.08 -5.28 -16.08
CA PHE A 69 0.60 -4.39 -17.03
C PHE A 69 2.13 -4.32 -16.86
N ALA A 70 2.68 -4.87 -15.79
CA ALA A 70 4.11 -4.87 -15.50
C ALA A 70 4.67 -6.29 -15.38
N GLU A 71 5.95 -6.42 -15.73
CA GLU A 71 6.80 -7.58 -15.39
C GLU A 71 7.18 -7.54 -13.88
N PRO A 72 7.86 -8.56 -13.33
CA PRO A 72 8.28 -8.54 -11.94
C PRO A 72 9.11 -7.30 -11.56
N PHE A 73 8.80 -6.73 -10.40
CA PHE A 73 9.47 -5.55 -9.87
C PHE A 73 10.82 -5.87 -9.22
N THR A 74 11.68 -4.87 -9.15
CA THR A 74 12.85 -4.80 -8.28
C THR A 74 12.87 -3.47 -7.53
N ILE A 75 13.67 -3.35 -6.46
CA ILE A 75 13.89 -2.06 -5.80
C ILE A 75 14.95 -1.30 -6.58
N ALA A 76 14.61 -0.10 -7.06
CA ALA A 76 15.52 0.80 -7.78
C ALA A 76 16.31 1.70 -6.82
N ALA A 77 15.67 2.20 -5.77
CA ALA A 77 16.27 3.06 -4.76
C ALA A 77 15.46 2.98 -3.46
N SER A 78 16.11 3.23 -2.31
CA SER A 78 15.42 3.32 -1.03
C SER A 78 16.26 3.98 0.05
N ASP A 79 15.59 4.63 0.99
CA ASP A 79 16.11 5.09 2.27
C ASP A 79 15.09 4.81 3.40
N PHE A 80 15.09 5.62 4.46
CA PHE A 80 14.17 5.51 5.60
C PHE A 80 12.78 6.10 5.34
N PHE A 81 12.65 7.03 4.39
CA PHE A 81 11.44 7.79 4.12
C PHE A 81 10.88 7.52 2.73
N SER A 82 11.71 7.11 1.78
CA SER A 82 11.31 6.83 0.40
C SER A 82 11.80 5.47 -0.11
N VAL A 83 11.00 4.85 -0.97
CA VAL A 83 11.37 3.66 -1.74
C VAL A 83 10.75 3.73 -3.12
N THR A 84 11.54 3.36 -4.12
CA THR A 84 11.10 3.24 -5.51
C THR A 84 11.27 1.79 -5.96
N TRP A 85 10.18 1.16 -6.36
CA TRP A 85 10.19 -0.09 -7.10
C TRP A 85 10.09 0.18 -8.59
N VAL A 86 10.79 -0.60 -9.41
CA VAL A 86 10.77 -0.48 -10.86
C VAL A 86 10.47 -1.83 -11.53
N ALA A 87 9.70 -1.80 -12.61
CA ALA A 87 9.49 -2.95 -13.49
C ALA A 87 9.47 -2.52 -14.95
N ASN A 88 9.73 -3.47 -15.84
CA ASN A 88 9.45 -3.28 -17.27
C ASN A 88 7.94 -3.38 -17.52
N LEU A 89 7.43 -2.56 -18.44
CA LEU A 89 6.05 -2.65 -18.90
C LEU A 89 5.88 -3.80 -19.90
N LYS A 90 4.76 -4.50 -19.77
CA LYS A 90 4.33 -5.52 -20.73
C LYS A 90 4.10 -4.89 -22.10
N LYS A 91 4.22 -5.70 -23.16
CA LYS A 91 4.18 -5.24 -24.57
C LYS A 91 3.04 -4.24 -24.87
N PRO A 92 1.78 -4.43 -24.42
CA PRO A 92 0.70 -3.48 -24.70
C PRO A 92 0.88 -2.10 -24.07
N TYR A 93 1.71 -1.97 -23.03
CA TYR A 93 1.88 -0.75 -22.23
C TYR A 93 3.26 -0.11 -22.41
N ARG A 94 4.17 -0.69 -23.21
CA ARG A 94 5.56 -0.20 -23.34
C ARG A 94 5.70 1.24 -23.79
N GLN A 95 4.72 1.76 -24.50
CA GLN A 95 4.72 3.15 -24.96
C GLN A 95 4.02 4.11 -23.99
N CYS A 96 3.47 3.61 -22.88
CA CYS A 96 2.80 4.42 -21.88
C CYS A 96 3.76 5.48 -21.30
N VAL A 97 3.33 6.74 -21.36
CA VAL A 97 3.96 7.86 -20.67
C VAL A 97 2.87 8.58 -19.88
N ALA A 98 2.93 8.44 -18.56
CA ALA A 98 1.88 8.87 -17.65
C ALA A 98 2.40 8.97 -16.23
N THR A 99 1.64 9.63 -15.37
CA THR A 99 1.82 9.59 -13.90
C THR A 99 0.52 9.14 -13.25
N ALA A 100 0.59 8.48 -12.10
CA ALA A 100 -0.58 8.16 -11.31
C ALA A 100 -0.44 8.70 -9.89
N GLY A 101 -1.55 9.22 -9.34
CA GLY A 101 -1.64 9.75 -7.99
C GLY A 101 -2.94 9.33 -7.33
N ILE A 102 -3.02 9.42 -6.00
CA ILE A 102 -4.17 8.99 -5.21
C ILE A 102 -5.39 9.86 -5.55
N GLU A 103 -6.49 9.22 -5.95
CA GLU A 103 -7.81 9.84 -6.10
C GLU A 103 -8.73 9.51 -4.92
N LYS A 104 -8.60 8.29 -4.38
CA LYS A 104 -9.42 7.81 -3.27
C LYS A 104 -8.60 6.94 -2.33
N TYR A 105 -8.79 7.12 -1.03
CA TYR A 105 -8.17 6.31 0.02
C TYR A 105 -9.27 5.73 0.91
N GLY A 106 -9.49 4.42 0.83
CA GLY A 106 -10.65 3.78 1.44
C GLY A 106 -11.95 4.37 0.89
N ASP A 107 -12.83 4.82 1.78
CA ASP A 107 -14.10 5.48 1.41
C ASP A 107 -14.00 7.01 1.32
N SER A 108 -12.86 7.59 1.67
CA SER A 108 -12.66 9.04 1.68
C SER A 108 -12.07 9.56 0.37
N GLU A 109 -12.69 10.60 -0.18
CA GLU A 109 -12.02 11.49 -1.15
C GLU A 109 -10.97 12.29 -0.39
N THR A 110 -9.70 12.10 -0.74
CA THR A 110 -8.57 12.73 -0.02
C THR A 110 -7.83 13.65 -0.97
N PRO A 111 -8.03 14.98 -0.89
CA PRO A 111 -7.53 15.88 -1.91
C PRO A 111 -6.01 16.10 -1.91
N TYR A 112 -5.24 15.54 -0.95
CA TYR A 112 -3.82 15.91 -0.78
C TYR A 112 -2.85 14.79 -0.38
N LEU A 113 -3.25 13.52 -0.44
CA LEU A 113 -2.30 12.43 -0.19
C LEU A 113 -1.53 12.10 -1.48
N SER A 114 -0.21 12.25 -1.43
CA SER A 114 0.66 11.98 -2.56
C SER A 114 1.81 11.03 -2.22
N HIS A 115 1.71 10.32 -1.09
CA HIS A 115 2.78 9.45 -0.62
C HIS A 115 2.94 8.20 -1.50
N LEU A 116 1.88 7.76 -2.18
CA LEU A 116 1.93 6.71 -3.20
C LEU A 116 1.72 7.33 -4.58
N ARG A 117 2.66 7.06 -5.49
CA ARG A 117 2.61 7.54 -6.88
C ARG A 117 3.13 6.48 -7.83
N LEU A 118 2.66 6.52 -9.08
CA LEU A 118 3.32 5.81 -10.18
C LEU A 118 3.85 6.77 -11.24
N ARG A 119 4.93 6.35 -11.89
CA ARG A 119 5.44 6.98 -13.11
C ARG A 119 5.62 5.93 -14.19
N PHE A 120 5.09 6.18 -15.37
CA PHE A 120 5.25 5.36 -16.56
C PHE A 120 6.13 6.12 -17.54
N ILE A 121 7.34 5.62 -17.81
CA ILE A 121 8.26 6.29 -18.74
C ILE A 121 9.33 5.31 -19.24
N GLY A 122 9.70 5.44 -20.52
CA GLY A 122 10.79 4.64 -21.11
C GLY A 122 10.53 3.13 -21.10
N GLY A 123 9.27 2.71 -21.25
CA GLY A 123 8.90 1.29 -21.19
C GLY A 123 8.99 0.67 -19.80
N LYS A 124 9.07 1.49 -18.75
CA LYS A 124 9.11 1.07 -17.35
C LYS A 124 8.01 1.73 -16.55
N VAL A 125 7.62 1.08 -15.46
CA VAL A 125 6.79 1.66 -14.41
C VAL A 125 7.60 1.74 -13.13
N TYR A 126 7.41 2.84 -12.41
CA TYR A 126 8.00 3.10 -11.11
C TYR A 126 6.86 3.26 -10.12
N LEU A 127 6.79 2.43 -9.09
CA LEU A 127 5.95 2.66 -7.91
C LEU A 127 6.81 3.34 -6.86
N ILE A 128 6.33 4.45 -6.31
CA ILE A 128 7.06 5.27 -5.34
C ILE A 128 6.20 5.37 -4.09
N LEU A 129 6.77 4.97 -2.96
CA LEU A 129 6.29 5.32 -1.63
C LEU A 129 7.24 6.39 -1.08
N ASP A 130 6.73 7.57 -0.77
CA ASP A 130 7.48 8.71 -0.25
C ASP A 130 6.74 9.31 0.95
N LEU A 131 7.30 9.09 2.14
CA LEU A 131 6.77 9.55 3.42
C LEU A 131 7.32 10.93 3.80
N THR A 132 8.10 11.58 2.93
CA THR A 132 8.69 12.89 3.22
C THR A 132 7.60 13.90 3.57
N GLY A 133 7.71 14.49 4.76
CA GLY A 133 6.75 15.48 5.25
C GLY A 133 5.45 14.88 5.81
N ILE A 134 5.28 13.56 5.81
CA ILE A 134 4.18 12.90 6.54
C ILE A 134 4.53 12.87 8.01
N ARG A 135 3.75 13.61 8.79
CA ARG A 135 3.91 13.70 10.24
C ARG A 135 3.04 12.67 10.94
N ASP A 136 3.61 12.04 11.96
CA ASP A 136 2.87 11.23 12.91
C ASP A 136 2.21 12.09 14.01
N ALA A 137 1.53 11.45 14.96
CA ALA A 137 0.77 12.15 16.00
C ALA A 137 1.65 13.02 16.90
N ASN A 138 2.90 12.63 17.12
CA ASN A 138 3.88 13.34 17.93
C ASN A 138 4.73 14.33 17.13
N GLY A 139 4.47 14.46 15.83
CA GLY A 139 5.13 15.41 14.94
C GLY A 139 6.47 14.95 14.37
N PHE A 140 6.84 13.69 14.55
CA PHE A 140 7.97 13.06 13.85
C PHE A 140 7.56 12.63 12.44
N THR A 141 8.53 12.40 11.57
CA THR A 141 8.27 11.89 10.22
C THR A 141 8.05 10.38 10.26
N ALA A 142 6.98 9.91 9.62
CA ALA A 142 6.73 8.48 9.45
C ALA A 142 7.88 7.82 8.65
N SER A 143 8.18 6.55 8.96
CA SER A 143 9.30 5.83 8.35
C SER A 143 8.88 4.52 7.72
N ILE A 144 9.65 4.07 6.72
CA ILE A 144 9.49 2.78 6.07
C ILE A 144 10.13 1.71 6.96
N LEU A 145 9.29 0.82 7.48
CA LEU A 145 9.68 -0.30 8.33
C LEU A 145 10.08 -1.52 7.51
N LYS A 146 9.39 -1.76 6.38
CA LYS A 146 9.66 -2.87 5.46
C LYS A 146 9.48 -2.44 4.01
N LYS A 147 10.34 -2.96 3.14
CA LYS A 147 10.31 -2.77 1.68
C LYS A 147 10.78 -4.04 1.00
N ARG A 148 9.92 -4.67 0.21
CA ARG A 148 10.18 -5.99 -0.40
C ARG A 148 9.52 -6.11 -1.78
N VAL A 149 9.84 -7.20 -2.46
CA VAL A 149 9.10 -7.71 -3.61
C VAL A 149 8.68 -9.13 -3.27
N ASN A 150 7.38 -9.41 -3.32
CA ASN A 150 6.80 -10.73 -3.09
C ASN A 150 6.07 -11.21 -4.35
N ALA A 151 6.42 -12.40 -4.86
CA ALA A 151 5.88 -12.94 -6.11
C ALA A 151 5.89 -11.92 -7.29
N GLY A 152 6.96 -11.13 -7.39
CA GLY A 152 7.13 -10.09 -8.42
C GLY A 152 6.39 -8.78 -8.17
N ASN A 153 5.66 -8.63 -7.06
CA ASN A 153 4.89 -7.43 -6.72
C ASN A 153 5.50 -6.67 -5.52
N PRO A 154 5.47 -5.33 -5.51
CA PRO A 154 5.90 -4.53 -4.35
C PRO A 154 5.06 -4.81 -3.09
N THR A 155 5.73 -4.95 -1.95
CA THR A 155 5.11 -4.97 -0.62
C THR A 155 5.92 -4.11 0.35
N TRP A 156 5.23 -3.47 1.29
CA TRP A 156 5.86 -2.56 2.25
C TRP A 156 5.12 -2.52 3.59
N SER A 157 5.79 -1.93 4.58
CA SER A 157 5.18 -1.47 5.81
C SER A 157 5.78 -0.11 6.16
N TRP A 158 4.96 0.84 6.58
CA TRP A 158 5.39 2.13 7.12
C TRP A 158 4.63 2.46 8.40
N GLY A 159 5.16 3.36 9.20
CA GLY A 159 4.54 3.69 10.49
C GLY A 159 5.20 4.85 11.20
N GLY A 160 4.62 5.21 12.34
CA GLY A 160 5.08 6.28 13.21
C GLY A 160 4.56 6.07 14.62
N SER A 161 4.78 7.06 15.47
CA SER A 161 4.21 7.10 16.82
C SER A 161 2.77 7.60 16.79
N ASP A 162 1.95 7.09 17.71
CA ASP A 162 0.55 7.49 17.92
C ASP A 162 0.37 8.40 19.15
#